data_AF-A0A2S8SDU7-F1
#
_entry.id   AF-A0A2S8SDU7-F1
#
_cell.length_a   1.000
_cell.length_b   1.000
_cell.length_c   1.000
_cell.angle_alpha   90.00
_cell.angle_beta   90.00
_cell.angle_gamma   90.00
#
_symmetry.space_group_name_H-M   'P 1'
#
loop_
_entity.id
_entity.type
_entity.pdbx_description
1 polymer ?
#
loop_
_entity_poly.entity_id
_entity_poly.type
_entity_poly.pdbx_seq_one_letter_code
_entity_poly.pdbx_strand_id
1 'polypeptide(L)'
;MRLAAAVLTALVAAAPAAARCIAGDGDWITRACYDRPKSDDLYRHDVLGNTPEWSRLIVTLGPKGRAAGQGAALGFPLGPGHLYEDTAPRLADLDGDGRPEVIAVETDHRQGARLLALFLDGRSAATPYIGTPRRWLAPVGAADFDGDGRDEVAYVETPHLGRSLHLVRLDANRLRTVATAPGLTNHRIGDARIQGRVALCDGRPTILTADAGWTRVMATTLEGGKLSPRPRGRYDGPASLTTVPGCP
;
A
#
# COMPACT_ATOMS: atom_id res chain seq x y z
N MET A 1 40.82 -44.01 -25.93
CA MET A 1 40.26 -42.68 -26.28
C MET A 1 39.07 -42.41 -25.36
N ARG A 2 39.19 -41.45 -24.43
CA ARG A 2 38.09 -41.04 -23.54
C ARG A 2 37.42 -39.82 -24.16
N LEU A 3 36.16 -39.96 -24.59
CA LEU A 3 35.34 -38.86 -25.08
C LEU A 3 34.77 -38.11 -23.86
N ALA A 4 35.15 -36.84 -23.72
CA ALA A 4 34.62 -35.94 -22.71
C ALA A 4 33.23 -35.44 -23.14
N ALA A 5 32.21 -35.68 -22.31
CA ALA A 5 30.89 -35.12 -22.49
C ALA A 5 30.88 -33.68 -21.96
N ALA A 6 30.68 -32.70 -22.85
CA ALA A 6 30.48 -31.31 -22.49
C ALA A 6 29.05 -31.14 -21.93
N VAL A 7 28.94 -30.82 -20.65
CA VAL A 7 27.67 -30.44 -20.02
C VAL A 7 27.40 -28.97 -20.38
N LEU A 8 26.41 -28.74 -21.24
CA LEU A 8 25.96 -27.40 -21.59
C LEU A 8 25.05 -26.88 -20.47
N THR A 9 25.56 -25.99 -19.62
CA THR A 9 24.76 -25.34 -18.58
C THR A 9 23.91 -24.25 -19.25
N ALA A 10 22.62 -24.50 -19.45
CA ALA A 10 21.69 -23.49 -19.92
C ALA A 10 21.48 -22.44 -18.80
N LEU A 11 21.96 -21.22 -19.01
CA LEU A 11 21.56 -20.07 -18.18
C LEU A 11 20.08 -19.80 -18.43
N VAL A 12 19.23 -20.17 -17.48
CA VAL A 12 17.84 -19.68 -17.44
C VAL A 12 17.90 -18.23 -16.97
N ALA A 13 17.75 -17.29 -17.90
CA ALA A 13 17.55 -15.89 -17.54
C ALA A 13 16.20 -15.77 -16.81
N ALA A 14 16.21 -15.35 -15.55
CA ALA A 14 14.99 -15.05 -14.81
C ALA A 14 14.25 -13.90 -15.54
N ALA A 15 12.99 -14.13 -15.89
CA ALA A 15 12.15 -13.07 -16.46
C ALA A 15 12.11 -11.88 -15.49
N PRO A 16 12.22 -10.63 -15.97
CA PRO A 16 12.12 -9.47 -15.10
C PRO A 16 10.76 -9.49 -14.39
N ALA A 17 10.77 -9.29 -13.08
CA ALA A 17 9.54 -9.24 -12.31
C ALA A 17 8.61 -8.16 -12.91
N ALA A 18 7.39 -8.55 -13.24
CA ALA A 18 6.42 -7.65 -13.87
C ALA A 18 6.14 -6.46 -12.95
N ALA A 19 6.14 -5.25 -13.53
CA ALA A 19 5.76 -4.02 -12.84
C ALA A 19 4.42 -4.19 -12.13
N ARG A 20 4.35 -3.74 -10.87
CA ARG A 20 3.12 -3.79 -10.07
C ARG A 20 2.35 -2.50 -10.24
N CYS A 21 1.19 -2.58 -10.88
CA CYS A 21 0.41 -1.41 -11.28
C CYS A 21 -1.02 -1.45 -10.76
N ILE A 22 -1.59 -0.25 -10.59
CA ILE A 22 -3.02 -0.03 -10.37
C ILE A 22 -3.55 0.90 -11.48
N ALA A 23 -4.77 0.65 -11.95
CA ALA A 23 -5.46 1.57 -12.85
C ALA A 23 -5.90 2.81 -12.07
N GLY A 24 -5.88 3.98 -12.71
CA GLY A 24 -6.47 5.19 -12.15
C GLY A 24 -7.88 5.45 -12.68
N ASP A 25 -8.35 6.67 -12.46
CA ASP A 25 -9.66 7.16 -12.90
C ASP A 25 -9.78 7.36 -14.43
N GLY A 26 -8.65 7.30 -15.15
CA GLY A 26 -8.56 7.49 -16.61
C GLY A 26 -8.45 8.96 -17.03
N ASP A 27 -8.99 9.87 -16.22
CA ASP A 27 -9.04 11.31 -16.47
C ASP A 27 -7.77 12.01 -15.97
N TRP A 28 -7.43 11.87 -14.69
CA TRP A 28 -6.23 12.45 -14.09
C TRP A 28 -5.06 11.47 -14.15
N ILE A 29 -5.29 10.22 -13.76
CA ILE A 29 -4.30 9.15 -13.77
C ILE A 29 -4.88 7.97 -14.55
N THR A 30 -4.15 7.50 -15.56
CA THR A 30 -4.53 6.25 -16.24
C THR A 30 -3.98 5.04 -15.49
N ARG A 31 -2.76 5.14 -14.96
CA ARG A 31 -2.09 4.04 -14.27
C ARG A 31 -0.96 4.55 -13.37
N ALA A 32 -0.78 3.92 -12.21
CA ALA A 32 0.40 4.09 -11.37
C ALA A 32 1.11 2.74 -11.20
N CYS A 33 2.43 2.70 -11.33
CA CYS A 33 3.23 1.49 -11.29
C CYS A 33 4.48 1.66 -10.44
N TYR A 34 4.80 0.65 -9.65
CA TYR A 34 6.17 0.45 -9.20
C TYR A 34 7.04 -0.09 -10.34
N ASP A 35 8.24 0.44 -10.47
CA ASP A 35 9.18 0.17 -11.55
C ASP A 35 10.62 0.05 -11.00
N ARG A 36 11.50 -0.56 -11.79
CA ARG A 36 12.91 -0.84 -11.47
C ARG A 36 13.07 -1.58 -10.14
N PRO A 37 12.86 -2.91 -10.16
CA PRO A 37 13.26 -3.78 -9.06
C PRO A 37 14.65 -3.41 -8.56
N LYS A 38 14.79 -3.16 -7.26
CA LYS A 38 16.08 -3.09 -6.59
C LYS A 38 16.66 -4.50 -6.59
N SER A 39 17.86 -4.61 -7.15
CA SER A 39 18.63 -5.84 -7.15
C SER A 39 19.63 -5.90 -6.00
N ASP A 40 19.68 -4.89 -5.12
CA ASP A 40 20.62 -4.86 -4.01
C ASP A 40 20.11 -5.60 -2.77
N ASP A 41 20.94 -6.53 -2.32
CA ASP A 41 20.78 -7.48 -1.22
C ASP A 41 20.67 -6.82 0.19
N LEU A 42 20.70 -5.49 0.28
CA LEU A 42 21.13 -4.82 1.52
C LEU A 42 20.06 -4.73 2.61
N TYR A 43 18.78 -4.53 2.26
CA TYR A 43 17.73 -4.42 3.28
C TYR A 43 17.16 -5.80 3.66
N ARG A 44 16.82 -6.62 2.65
CA ARG A 44 16.33 -8.01 2.76
C ARG A 44 15.34 -8.20 3.90
N HIS A 45 14.27 -7.40 3.89
CA HIS A 45 13.18 -7.66 4.82
C HIS A 45 12.33 -8.84 4.36
N ASP A 46 12.00 -8.90 3.06
CA ASP A 46 11.34 -10.00 2.37
C ASP A 46 10.06 -10.54 3.04
N VAL A 47 9.28 -9.64 3.65
CA VAL A 47 7.98 -10.04 4.24
C VAL A 47 6.93 -10.30 3.18
N LEU A 48 7.04 -9.67 2.00
CA LEU A 48 6.08 -9.74 0.89
C LEU A 48 6.33 -10.93 -0.06
N GLY A 49 6.84 -12.05 0.43
CA GLY A 49 6.93 -13.31 -0.32
C GLY A 49 7.71 -13.24 -1.63
N ASN A 50 8.94 -12.70 -1.60
CA ASN A 50 9.77 -12.43 -2.76
C ASN A 50 9.20 -11.38 -3.75
N THR A 51 8.27 -10.54 -3.30
CA THR A 51 7.91 -9.33 -4.06
C THR A 51 9.15 -8.45 -4.16
N PRO A 52 9.49 -7.94 -5.37
CA PRO A 52 10.61 -7.03 -5.51
C PRO A 52 10.48 -5.81 -4.61
N GLU A 53 11.60 -5.34 -4.08
CA GLU A 53 11.73 -3.98 -3.57
C GLU A 53 11.87 -3.05 -4.79
N TRP A 54 11.28 -1.85 -4.76
CA TRP A 54 11.26 -0.97 -5.95
C TRP A 54 12.01 0.34 -5.70
N SER A 55 12.69 0.86 -6.72
CA SER A 55 13.42 2.15 -6.63
C SER A 55 12.66 3.33 -7.22
N ARG A 56 11.58 3.07 -7.97
CA ARG A 56 10.84 4.11 -8.68
C ARG A 56 9.35 3.82 -8.71
N LEU A 57 8.56 4.88 -8.61
CA LEU A 57 7.14 4.88 -8.95
C LEU A 57 6.94 5.73 -10.21
N ILE A 58 6.09 5.27 -11.12
CA ILE A 58 5.70 6.01 -12.33
C ILE A 58 4.18 6.18 -12.35
N VAL A 59 3.72 7.39 -12.64
CA VAL A 59 2.30 7.73 -12.83
C VAL A 59 2.09 8.15 -14.27
N THR A 60 1.30 7.40 -15.04
CA THR A 60 0.87 7.77 -16.39
C THR A 60 -0.38 8.63 -16.30
N LEU A 61 -0.32 9.85 -16.82
CA LEU A 61 -1.40 10.83 -16.70
C LEU A 61 -2.50 10.62 -17.74
N GLY A 62 -3.74 10.89 -17.34
CA GLY A 62 -4.90 10.97 -18.24
C GLY A 62 -5.01 12.33 -18.94
N PRO A 63 -6.06 12.56 -19.75
CA PRO A 63 -6.24 13.81 -20.48
C PRO A 63 -6.21 15.07 -19.61
N LYS A 64 -6.88 15.06 -18.44
CA LYS A 64 -6.90 16.20 -17.51
C LYS A 64 -5.53 16.42 -16.87
N GLY A 65 -4.87 15.35 -16.43
CA GLY A 65 -3.51 15.43 -15.86
C GLY A 65 -2.49 16.00 -16.85
N ARG A 66 -2.56 15.58 -18.13
CA ARG A 66 -1.70 16.12 -19.19
C ARG A 66 -1.95 17.61 -19.43
N ALA A 67 -3.21 18.01 -19.48
CA ALA A 67 -3.61 19.40 -19.67
C ALA A 67 -3.15 20.32 -18.53
N ALA A 68 -3.00 19.78 -17.31
CA ALA A 68 -2.47 20.50 -16.15
C ALA A 68 -0.95 20.78 -16.20
N GLY A 69 -0.26 20.44 -17.31
CA GLY A 69 1.12 20.85 -17.56
C GLY A 69 2.21 19.88 -17.08
N GLN A 70 1.87 18.63 -16.78
CA GLN A 70 2.76 17.65 -16.15
C GLN A 70 3.35 16.60 -17.11
N GLY A 71 3.20 16.81 -18.43
CA GLY A 71 3.64 15.86 -19.46
C GLY A 71 2.77 14.60 -19.52
N ALA A 72 3.28 13.53 -20.13
CA ALA A 72 2.53 12.27 -20.28
C ALA A 72 2.62 11.35 -19.05
N ALA A 73 3.65 11.53 -18.22
CA ALA A 73 3.89 10.74 -17.02
C ALA A 73 4.80 11.47 -16.03
N LEU A 74 4.66 11.14 -14.75
CA LEU A 74 5.50 11.59 -13.65
C LEU A 74 6.33 10.42 -13.13
N GLY A 75 7.57 10.70 -12.73
CA GLY A 75 8.48 9.71 -12.14
C GLY A 75 8.92 10.16 -10.75
N PHE A 76 8.78 9.26 -9.78
CA PHE A 76 9.17 9.46 -8.38
C PHE A 76 10.29 8.46 -8.03
N PRO A 77 11.56 8.81 -8.27
CA PRO A 77 12.68 8.00 -7.82
C PRO A 77 12.94 8.19 -6.33
N LEU A 78 13.37 7.14 -5.65
CA LEU A 78 13.88 7.23 -4.28
C LEU A 78 15.41 7.34 -4.27
N GLY A 79 15.93 8.05 -3.27
CA GLY A 79 17.37 8.20 -3.06
C GLY A 79 18.02 6.92 -2.50
N PRO A 80 19.36 6.90 -2.36
CA PRO A 80 20.07 5.81 -1.71
C PRO A 80 19.52 5.52 -0.30
N GLY A 81 19.50 4.23 0.08
CA GLY A 81 18.99 3.79 1.39
C GLY A 81 17.47 3.78 1.54
N HIS A 82 16.74 4.07 0.46
CA HIS A 82 15.28 4.07 0.43
C HIS A 82 14.74 3.13 -0.65
N LEU A 83 13.55 2.57 -0.41
CA LEU A 83 12.84 1.72 -1.37
C LEU A 83 11.32 1.84 -1.19
N TYR A 84 10.56 1.49 -2.21
CA TYR A 84 9.13 1.25 -2.06
C TYR A 84 8.91 -0.22 -1.66
N GLU A 85 8.28 -0.43 -0.51
CA GLU A 85 8.05 -1.76 0.10
C GLU A 85 6.56 -2.10 0.05
N ASP A 86 6.04 -2.46 -1.12
CA ASP A 86 4.61 -2.62 -1.32
C ASP A 86 4.29 -3.47 -2.57
N THR A 87 3.03 -3.92 -2.67
CA THR A 87 2.54 -4.78 -3.76
C THR A 87 1.84 -4.02 -4.88
N ALA A 88 1.33 -2.82 -4.62
CA ALA A 88 0.79 -1.88 -5.61
C ALA A 88 0.53 -0.51 -4.97
N PRO A 89 0.67 0.63 -5.68
CA PRO A 89 0.22 1.91 -5.14
C PRO A 89 -1.29 1.94 -4.89
N ARG A 90 -1.78 2.86 -4.06
CA ARG A 90 -3.21 3.23 -3.99
C ARG A 90 -3.41 4.65 -4.51
N LEU A 91 -4.62 4.96 -4.95
CA LEU A 91 -5.03 6.27 -5.44
C LEU A 91 -6.24 6.74 -4.64
N ALA A 92 -6.22 7.99 -4.17
CA ALA A 92 -7.28 8.57 -3.34
C ALA A 92 -7.22 10.10 -3.41
N ASP A 93 -8.35 10.78 -3.20
CA ASP A 93 -8.42 12.25 -3.17
C ASP A 93 -8.24 12.72 -1.72
N LEU A 94 -7.00 12.96 -1.31
CA LEU A 94 -6.65 13.19 0.09
C LEU A 94 -6.85 14.64 0.53
N ASP A 95 -6.85 15.58 -0.41
CA ASP A 95 -7.10 17.00 -0.13
C ASP A 95 -8.49 17.49 -0.56
N GLY A 96 -9.25 16.68 -1.29
CA GLY A 96 -10.63 16.94 -1.68
C GLY A 96 -10.75 17.85 -2.91
N ASP A 97 -9.68 18.00 -3.70
CA ASP A 97 -9.67 18.86 -4.89
C ASP A 97 -10.17 18.17 -6.17
N GLY A 98 -10.55 16.89 -6.06
CA GLY A 98 -11.01 16.06 -7.17
C GLY A 98 -9.88 15.43 -8.00
N ARG A 99 -8.63 15.50 -7.53
CA ARG A 99 -7.46 14.87 -8.15
C ARG A 99 -6.93 13.80 -7.22
N PRO A 100 -6.66 12.58 -7.71
CA PRO A 100 -6.09 11.54 -6.86
C PRO A 100 -4.61 11.79 -6.58
N GLU A 101 -4.22 11.72 -5.31
CA GLU A 101 -2.85 11.49 -4.85
C GLU A 101 -2.48 10.02 -4.99
N VAL A 102 -1.17 9.76 -5.12
CA VAL A 102 -0.62 8.40 -5.09
C VAL A 102 -0.09 8.06 -3.71
N ILE A 103 -0.64 7.02 -3.12
CA ILE A 103 -0.25 6.48 -1.82
C ILE A 103 0.72 5.31 -2.04
N ALA A 104 1.85 5.36 -1.35
CA ALA A 104 2.88 4.33 -1.37
C ALA A 104 3.46 4.07 0.03
N VAL A 105 4.19 2.96 0.17
CA VAL A 105 5.00 2.67 1.36
C VAL A 105 6.46 2.92 1.00
N GLU A 106 7.07 3.90 1.64
CA GLU A 106 8.50 4.16 1.53
C GLU A 106 9.20 3.62 2.76
N THR A 107 10.26 2.86 2.55
CA THR A 107 11.09 2.31 3.62
C THR A 107 12.48 2.91 3.56
N ASP A 108 12.93 3.47 4.68
CA ASP A 108 14.33 3.81 4.92
C ASP A 108 15.04 2.65 5.63
N HIS A 109 16.26 2.32 5.19
CA HIS A 109 17.01 1.17 5.69
C HIS A 109 17.35 1.23 7.19
N ARG A 110 17.31 2.42 7.80
CA ARG A 110 17.66 2.68 9.20
C ARG A 110 16.43 2.97 10.06
N GLN A 111 15.41 3.58 9.46
CA GLN A 111 14.25 4.13 10.17
C GLN A 111 12.96 3.32 9.96
N GLY A 112 12.97 2.32 9.06
CA GLY A 112 11.80 1.51 8.73
C GLY A 112 10.87 2.21 7.76
N ALA A 113 9.62 1.76 7.71
CA ALA A 113 8.61 2.24 6.76
C ALA A 113 7.93 3.54 7.21
N ARG A 114 7.39 4.26 6.22
CA ARG A 114 6.38 5.30 6.39
C ARG A 114 5.38 5.23 5.25
N LEU A 115 4.18 5.73 5.51
CA LEU A 115 3.21 6.01 4.47
C LEU A 115 3.55 7.34 3.79
N LEU A 116 3.55 7.34 2.46
CA LEU A 116 3.86 8.48 1.60
C LEU A 116 2.67 8.77 0.68
N ALA A 117 2.28 10.04 0.57
CA ALA A 117 1.36 10.56 -0.43
C ALA A 117 2.15 11.45 -1.41
N LEU A 118 1.96 11.22 -2.70
CA LEU A 118 2.62 11.92 -3.80
C LEU A 118 1.56 12.65 -4.63
N PHE A 119 1.75 13.95 -4.78
CA PHE A 119 0.85 14.81 -5.55
C PHE A 119 1.32 14.89 -6.99
N LEU A 120 0.37 15.12 -7.90
CA LEU A 120 0.67 15.27 -9.32
C LEU A 120 1.50 16.53 -9.62
N ASP A 121 1.44 17.55 -8.76
CA ASP A 121 2.26 18.75 -8.84
C ASP A 121 3.70 18.59 -8.29
N GLY A 122 4.06 17.39 -7.84
CA GLY A 122 5.39 17.06 -7.31
C GLY A 122 5.55 17.30 -5.81
N ARG A 123 4.54 17.82 -5.10
CA ARG A 123 4.54 17.83 -3.63
C ARG A 123 4.45 16.41 -3.07
N SER A 124 4.76 16.28 -1.79
CA SER A 124 4.53 15.06 -1.04
C SER A 124 4.14 15.35 0.41
N ALA A 125 3.47 14.39 1.01
CA ALA A 125 3.17 14.35 2.43
C ALA A 125 3.47 12.96 2.98
N ALA A 126 3.86 12.85 4.24
CA ALA A 126 4.17 11.56 4.83
C ALA A 126 3.82 11.48 6.31
N THR A 127 3.68 10.24 6.78
CA THR A 127 3.79 9.92 8.21
C THR A 127 5.25 9.98 8.66
N PRO A 128 5.55 10.10 9.97
CA PRO A 128 6.89 9.80 10.47
C PRO A 128 7.28 8.35 10.16
N TYR A 129 8.58 8.07 10.07
CA TYR A 129 9.06 6.68 10.02
C TYR A 129 8.71 5.94 11.32
N ILE A 130 8.37 4.66 11.19
CA ILE A 130 7.89 3.84 12.30
C ILE A 130 9.01 3.19 13.14
N GLY A 131 10.21 3.77 13.11
CA GLY A 131 11.25 3.54 14.10
C GLY A 131 12.53 2.93 13.57
N THR A 132 12.63 1.60 13.56
CA THR A 132 13.89 0.86 13.31
C THR A 132 13.85 0.09 11.98
N PRO A 133 14.97 -0.46 11.49
CA PRO A 133 14.97 -1.29 10.30
C PRO A 133 13.97 -2.45 10.41
N ARG A 134 13.43 -2.88 9.27
CA ARG A 134 12.48 -4.01 9.14
C ARG A 134 11.18 -3.82 9.92
N ARG A 135 10.83 -2.56 10.18
CA ARG A 135 9.47 -2.19 10.57
C ARG A 135 8.75 -1.78 9.32
N TRP A 136 7.66 -2.47 9.05
CA TRP A 136 6.85 -2.27 7.85
C TRP A 136 5.39 -2.04 8.21
N LEU A 137 4.67 -1.38 7.32
CA LEU A 137 3.24 -1.12 7.43
C LEU A 137 2.51 -1.54 6.16
N ALA A 138 1.26 -1.95 6.30
CA ALA A 138 0.48 -2.54 5.24
C ALA A 138 -0.78 -1.71 4.96
N PRO A 139 -0.82 -0.92 3.86
CA PRO A 139 -1.99 -0.12 3.55
C PRO A 139 -3.21 -0.99 3.23
N VAL A 140 -4.36 -0.67 3.82
CA VAL A 140 -5.64 -1.36 3.59
C VAL A 140 -6.41 -0.69 2.46
N GLY A 141 -6.42 0.64 2.43
CA GLY A 141 -7.11 1.46 1.44
C GLY A 141 -7.40 2.85 1.96
N ALA A 142 -8.16 3.63 1.20
CA ALA A 142 -8.56 4.98 1.54
C ALA A 142 -10.04 5.21 1.23
N ALA A 143 -10.67 6.12 1.96
CA ALA A 143 -12.02 6.64 1.74
C ALA A 143 -12.25 7.83 2.69
N ASP A 144 -13.25 8.65 2.41
CA ASP A 144 -13.77 9.65 3.34
C ASP A 144 -14.51 8.97 4.51
N PHE A 145 -13.81 8.71 5.62
CA PHE A 145 -14.38 7.96 6.74
C PHE A 145 -15.15 8.83 7.72
N ASP A 146 -14.89 10.15 7.76
CA ASP A 146 -15.60 11.09 8.63
C ASP A 146 -16.64 11.96 7.92
N GLY A 147 -16.72 11.90 6.58
CA GLY A 147 -17.73 12.57 5.76
C GLY A 147 -17.40 14.03 5.43
N ASP A 148 -16.13 14.45 5.54
CA ASP A 148 -15.72 15.84 5.29
C ASP A 148 -15.31 16.14 3.84
N GLY A 149 -15.41 15.13 2.96
CA GLY A 149 -15.10 15.23 1.54
C GLY A 149 -13.63 15.01 1.19
N ARG A 150 -12.79 14.62 2.15
CA ARG A 150 -11.39 14.24 1.94
C ARG A 150 -11.17 12.80 2.38
N ASP A 151 -10.40 12.05 1.60
CA ASP A 151 -10.12 10.66 1.95
C ASP A 151 -9.07 10.58 3.08
N GLU A 152 -9.33 9.71 4.07
CA GLU A 152 -8.29 9.21 4.98
C GLU A 152 -7.70 7.90 4.45
N VAL A 153 -6.47 7.61 4.86
CA VAL A 153 -5.80 6.35 4.55
C VAL A 153 -5.77 5.44 5.78
N ALA A 154 -6.23 4.22 5.60
CA ALA A 154 -6.15 3.14 6.57
C ALA A 154 -4.94 2.24 6.29
N TYR A 155 -4.12 1.97 7.30
CA TYR A 155 -3.01 1.00 7.20
C TYR A 155 -2.80 0.25 8.52
N VAL A 156 -2.27 -0.96 8.46
CA VAL A 156 -1.83 -1.69 9.65
C VAL A 156 -0.34 -1.47 9.87
N GLU A 157 0.02 -0.87 11.00
CA GLU A 157 1.41 -0.74 11.43
C GLU A 157 1.92 -2.06 12.01
N THR A 158 3.06 -2.54 11.49
CA THR A 158 3.71 -3.79 11.90
C THR A 158 2.73 -4.98 12.00
N PRO A 159 2.14 -5.43 10.88
CA PRO A 159 1.07 -6.45 10.87
C PRO A 159 1.47 -7.81 11.45
N HIS A 160 2.76 -8.06 11.67
CA HIS A 160 3.28 -9.28 12.30
C HIS A 160 3.64 -9.11 13.78
N LEU A 161 3.71 -7.86 14.25
CA LEU A 161 4.16 -7.49 15.60
C LEU A 161 3.05 -6.70 16.31
N GLY A 162 3.03 -5.38 16.17
CA GLY A 162 2.11 -4.49 16.87
C GLY A 162 0.64 -4.68 16.47
N ARG A 163 0.36 -5.01 15.20
CA ARG A 163 -1.01 -5.29 14.71
C ARG A 163 -1.98 -4.16 15.08
N SER A 164 -1.56 -2.93 14.80
CA SER A 164 -2.34 -1.73 15.07
C SER A 164 -2.85 -1.18 13.76
N LEU A 165 -4.17 -0.99 13.65
CA LEU A 165 -4.78 -0.24 12.54
C LEU A 165 -4.67 1.26 12.83
N HIS A 166 -4.19 2.01 11.87
CA HIS A 166 -4.08 3.46 11.91
C HIS A 166 -4.94 4.04 10.80
N LEU A 167 -5.63 5.14 11.13
CA LEU A 167 -6.29 6.00 10.17
C LEU A 167 -5.58 7.35 10.16
N VAL A 168 -5.13 7.81 8.99
CA VAL A 168 -4.42 9.08 8.84
C VAL A 168 -5.09 9.98 7.83
N ARG A 169 -5.06 11.28 8.11
CA ARG A 169 -5.56 12.37 7.26
C ARG A 169 -4.40 13.22 6.78
N LEU A 170 -4.54 13.78 5.58
CA LEU A 170 -3.66 14.83 5.11
C LEU A 170 -3.88 16.14 5.88
N ASP A 171 -2.79 16.68 6.42
CA ASP A 171 -2.72 18.00 7.05
C ASP A 171 -1.50 18.73 6.48
N ALA A 172 -1.78 19.63 5.52
CA ALA A 172 -0.79 20.32 4.72
C ALA A 172 0.21 19.37 4.03
N ASN A 173 1.41 19.20 4.59
CA ASN A 173 2.47 18.34 4.06
C ASN A 173 2.75 17.11 4.94
N ARG A 174 1.79 16.72 5.78
CA ARG A 174 1.92 15.58 6.69
C ARG A 174 0.68 14.69 6.62
N LEU A 175 0.89 13.40 6.85
CA LEU A 175 -0.20 12.46 7.15
C LEU A 175 -0.28 12.32 8.67
N ARG A 176 -1.35 12.82 9.27
CA ARG A 176 -1.57 12.86 10.72
C ARG A 176 -2.55 11.78 11.15
N THR A 177 -2.24 11.10 12.25
CA THR A 177 -3.14 10.11 12.82
C THR A 177 -4.43 10.77 13.31
N VAL A 178 -5.55 10.27 12.78
CA VAL A 178 -6.91 10.57 13.24
C VAL A 178 -7.25 9.63 14.39
N ALA A 179 -7.04 8.33 14.21
CA ALA A 179 -7.38 7.30 15.18
C ALA A 179 -6.54 6.03 15.01
N THR A 180 -6.47 5.23 16.07
CA THR A 180 -5.80 3.91 16.08
C THR A 180 -6.64 2.87 16.78
N ALA A 181 -6.57 1.60 16.34
CA ALA A 181 -7.18 0.46 17.00
C ALA A 181 -6.22 -0.73 17.02
N PRO A 182 -5.94 -1.33 18.20
CA PRO A 182 -5.08 -2.50 18.30
C PRO A 182 -5.79 -3.79 17.87
N GLY A 183 -5.02 -4.86 17.68
CA GLY A 183 -5.56 -6.21 17.51
C GLY A 183 -6.04 -6.53 16.10
N LEU A 184 -5.58 -5.79 15.09
CA LEU A 184 -5.99 -5.91 13.70
C LEU A 184 -4.78 -6.17 12.80
N THR A 185 -4.94 -7.05 11.82
CA THR A 185 -3.88 -7.40 10.88
C THR A 185 -4.43 -7.69 9.50
N ASN A 186 -3.58 -7.56 8.50
CA ASN A 186 -3.94 -7.77 7.11
C ASN A 186 -2.79 -8.39 6.30
N HIS A 187 -1.76 -8.92 6.95
CA HIS A 187 -0.63 -9.51 6.23
C HIS A 187 0.08 -10.62 7.02
N ARG A 188 0.43 -11.72 6.35
CA ARG A 188 1.26 -12.81 6.89
C ARG A 188 2.63 -12.78 6.25
N ILE A 189 3.68 -13.08 7.01
CA ILE A 189 5.04 -13.15 6.47
C ILE A 189 5.08 -14.20 5.36
N GLY A 190 5.62 -13.81 4.20
CA GLY A 190 5.72 -14.66 3.02
C GLY A 190 4.53 -14.55 2.06
N ASP A 191 3.44 -13.86 2.43
CA ASP A 191 2.35 -13.61 1.49
C ASP A 191 2.77 -12.52 0.50
N ALA A 192 2.62 -12.78 -0.80
CA ALA A 192 2.80 -11.75 -1.83
C ALA A 192 1.60 -10.79 -1.95
N ARG A 193 0.66 -10.85 -1.00
CA ARG A 193 -0.58 -10.08 -1.01
C ARG A 193 -0.83 -9.44 0.35
N ILE A 194 -1.00 -8.12 0.32
CA ILE A 194 -1.63 -7.38 1.40
C ILE A 194 -3.13 -7.66 1.34
N GLN A 195 -3.68 -8.19 2.43
CA GLN A 195 -5.08 -8.54 2.52
C GLN A 195 -5.92 -7.36 3.03
N GLY A 196 -7.22 -7.57 3.12
CA GLY A 196 -8.16 -6.53 3.51
C GLY A 196 -8.50 -5.57 2.38
N ARG A 197 -9.48 -4.72 2.64
CA ARG A 197 -9.96 -3.67 1.72
C ARG A 197 -10.78 -2.64 2.47
N VAL A 198 -11.03 -1.51 1.83
CA VAL A 198 -12.11 -0.60 2.21
C VAL A 198 -13.34 -0.93 1.35
N ALA A 199 -14.52 -0.89 1.96
CA ALA A 199 -15.79 -1.15 1.30
C ALA A 199 -16.89 -0.25 1.89
N LEU A 200 -17.94 0.02 1.12
CA LEU A 200 -19.17 0.60 1.65
C LEU A 200 -20.02 -0.50 2.26
N CYS A 201 -19.91 -0.70 3.57
CA CYS A 201 -20.74 -1.66 4.28
C CYS A 201 -21.98 -0.96 4.84
N ASP A 202 -23.17 -1.42 4.45
CA ASP A 202 -24.44 -0.83 4.90
C ASP A 202 -24.49 0.70 4.68
N GLY A 203 -23.90 1.17 3.57
CA GLY A 203 -23.81 2.58 3.20
C GLY A 203 -22.70 3.38 3.90
N ARG A 204 -21.84 2.74 4.70
CA ARG A 204 -20.75 3.40 5.45
C ARG A 204 -19.37 2.92 5.01
N PRO A 205 -18.41 3.82 4.75
CA PRO A 205 -17.00 3.45 4.56
C PRO A 205 -16.49 2.60 5.73
N THR A 206 -16.01 1.40 5.42
CA THR A 206 -15.65 0.39 6.40
C THR A 206 -14.35 -0.28 6.02
N ILE A 207 -13.44 -0.39 6.99
CA ILE A 207 -12.14 -1.04 6.85
C ILE A 207 -12.31 -2.52 7.20
N LEU A 208 -12.07 -3.40 6.24
CA LEU A 208 -12.14 -4.86 6.40
C LEU A 208 -10.73 -5.42 6.58
N THR A 209 -10.47 -6.02 7.74
CA THR A 209 -9.19 -6.67 8.11
C THR A 209 -9.46 -8.00 8.83
N ALA A 210 -8.41 -8.76 9.14
CA ALA A 210 -8.50 -9.86 10.08
C ALA A 210 -8.22 -9.37 11.52
N ASP A 211 -8.73 -10.08 12.52
CA ASP A 211 -8.24 -9.92 13.89
C ASP A 211 -6.80 -10.45 14.02
N ALA A 212 -6.10 -10.06 15.08
CA ALA A 212 -4.71 -10.45 15.32
C ALA A 212 -4.48 -11.98 15.32
N GLY A 213 -5.51 -12.74 15.70
CA GLY A 213 -5.50 -14.21 15.72
C GLY A 213 -5.80 -14.87 14.37
N TRP A 214 -6.20 -14.11 13.35
CA TRP A 214 -6.65 -14.63 12.06
C TRP A 214 -7.82 -15.61 12.17
N THR A 215 -8.78 -15.31 13.04
CA THR A 215 -9.98 -16.13 13.29
C THR A 215 -11.27 -15.44 12.85
N ARG A 216 -11.26 -14.10 12.74
CA ARG A 216 -12.43 -13.27 12.44
C ARG A 216 -12.12 -12.27 11.34
N VAL A 217 -13.12 -12.04 10.49
CA VAL A 217 -13.18 -10.82 9.69
C VAL A 217 -13.63 -9.70 10.61
N MET A 218 -12.92 -8.58 10.58
CA MET A 218 -13.17 -7.39 11.39
C MET A 218 -13.59 -6.25 10.47
N ALA A 219 -14.78 -5.71 10.71
CA ALA A 219 -15.28 -4.49 10.07
C ALA A 219 -15.08 -3.32 11.03
N THR A 220 -14.28 -2.33 10.63
CA THR A 220 -13.95 -1.17 11.44
C THR A 220 -14.48 0.10 10.79
N THR A 221 -15.30 0.84 11.53
CA THR A 221 -15.80 2.17 11.15
C THR A 221 -15.13 3.24 12.00
N LEU A 222 -15.16 4.50 11.53
CA LEU A 222 -14.82 5.67 12.34
C LEU A 222 -16.11 6.21 12.99
N GLU A 223 -16.10 6.36 14.31
CA GLU A 223 -17.24 6.81 15.12
C GLU A 223 -16.76 7.79 16.18
N GLY A 224 -17.15 9.06 16.07
CA GLY A 224 -16.75 10.10 17.03
C GLY A 224 -15.23 10.24 17.16
N GLY A 225 -14.50 10.16 16.05
CA GLY A 225 -13.03 10.23 16.03
C GLY A 225 -12.31 8.98 16.57
N LYS A 226 -13.01 7.85 16.72
CA LYS A 226 -12.42 6.58 17.18
C LYS A 226 -12.71 5.45 16.21
N LEU A 227 -11.75 4.55 16.04
CA LEU A 227 -11.96 3.31 15.28
C LEU A 227 -12.75 2.30 16.12
N SER A 228 -13.83 1.76 15.55
CA SER A 228 -14.79 0.87 16.20
C SER A 228 -14.79 -0.52 15.51
N PRO A 229 -13.81 -1.40 15.80
CA PRO A 229 -13.74 -2.71 15.16
C PRO A 229 -14.81 -3.66 15.70
N ARG A 230 -15.54 -4.31 14.79
CA ARG A 230 -16.59 -5.29 15.10
C ARG A 230 -16.39 -6.57 14.28
N PRO A 231 -16.52 -7.77 14.87
CA PRO A 231 -16.48 -9.01 14.10
C PRO A 231 -17.62 -9.05 13.08
N ARG A 232 -17.32 -9.44 11.84
CA ARG A 232 -18.27 -9.56 10.72
C ARG A 232 -18.13 -10.89 9.98
N GLY A 233 -17.80 -11.96 10.72
CA GLY A 233 -17.70 -13.33 10.21
C GLY A 233 -16.44 -14.06 10.68
N ARG A 234 -16.32 -15.31 10.26
CA ARG A 234 -15.09 -16.12 10.43
C ARG A 234 -14.09 -15.75 9.35
N TYR A 235 -12.80 -15.75 9.68
CA TYR A 235 -11.73 -15.66 8.70
C TYR A 235 -11.22 -17.06 8.36
N ASP A 236 -11.39 -17.44 7.08
CA ASP A 236 -11.04 -18.77 6.55
C ASP A 236 -9.94 -18.69 5.48
N GLY A 237 -9.48 -17.47 5.20
CA GLY A 237 -8.51 -17.14 4.17
C GLY A 237 -8.82 -15.79 3.53
N PRO A 238 -8.00 -15.35 2.56
CA PRO A 238 -8.12 -14.03 1.95
C PRO A 238 -9.51 -13.75 1.33
N ALA A 239 -10.19 -14.78 0.81
CA ALA A 239 -11.52 -14.66 0.23
C ALA A 239 -12.59 -14.20 1.24
N SER A 240 -12.40 -14.48 2.54
CA SER A 240 -13.30 -14.01 3.60
C SER A 240 -13.36 -12.48 3.69
N LEU A 241 -12.34 -11.76 3.21
CA LEU A 241 -12.28 -10.29 3.22
C LEU A 241 -12.84 -9.66 1.94
N THR A 242 -13.06 -10.46 0.89
CA THR A 242 -13.67 -9.99 -0.37
C THR A 242 -15.18 -10.14 -0.34
N THR A 243 -15.71 -11.25 0.18
CA THR A 243 -17.15 -11.54 0.19
C THR A 243 -17.71 -11.40 1.60
N VAL A 244 -17.89 -10.16 2.06
CA VAL A 244 -18.41 -9.86 3.41
C VAL A 244 -19.89 -9.43 3.27
N PRO A 245 -20.83 -10.10 3.96
CA PRO A 245 -22.25 -9.73 3.88
C PRO A 245 -22.50 -8.25 4.22
N GLY A 246 -23.25 -7.57 3.35
CA GLY A 246 -23.55 -6.13 3.46
C GLY A 246 -22.42 -5.21 3.02
N CYS A 247 -21.31 -5.75 2.49
CA CYS A 247 -20.15 -5.02 1.98
C CYS A 247 -19.87 -5.47 0.53
N PRO A 248 -20.54 -4.89 -0.48
CA PRO A 248 -20.20 -5.17 -1.89
C PRO A 248 -18.73 -4.90 -2.21
#